data_AF-A0A140GWM5-F1
#
_entry.id   AF-A0A140GWM5-F1
#
_cell.length_a   1.000
_cell.length_b   1.000
_cell.length_c   1.000
_cell.angle_alpha   90.00
_cell.angle_beta   90.00
_cell.angle_gamma   90.00
#
_symmetry.space_group_name_H-M   'P 1'
#
loop_
_entity.id
_entity.type
_entity.pdbx_description
1 polymer ?
#
loop_
_entity_poly.entity_id
_entity_poly.type
_entity_poly.pdbx_seq_one_letter_code
_entity_poly.pdbx_strand_id
1 'polypeptide(L)'
;MKGFTLIELLVVLAIVATLLSIVAPRYVHQVDKAQDAALRENLVILRQALDHYYADKDHYPDSLQALVEERYLRKLPVDPWTRRNDSWETVTEEDSGISRVIDVLSGASGTAADGTDYRSW
;
A
#
# COMPACT_ATOMS: atom_id res chain seq x y z
N MET A 1 50.75 7.56 25.00
CA MET A 1 49.66 7.48 24.01
C MET A 1 49.19 8.91 23.77
N LYS A 2 49.35 9.44 22.56
CA LYS A 2 48.81 10.77 22.22
C LYS A 2 47.31 10.60 22.04
N GLY A 3 46.53 11.13 22.97
CA GLY A 3 45.06 11.06 22.93
C GLY A 3 44.51 11.98 21.85
N PHE A 4 43.38 11.57 21.26
CA PHE A 4 42.60 12.40 20.34
C PHE A 4 42.25 13.75 20.97
N THR A 5 42.32 14.82 20.18
CA THR A 5 41.88 16.14 20.61
C THR A 5 40.35 16.24 20.55
N LEU A 6 39.75 17.10 21.40
CA LEU A 6 38.32 17.39 21.34
C LEU A 6 37.91 17.95 19.96
N ILE A 7 38.79 18.72 19.33
CA ILE A 7 38.54 19.30 18.00
C ILE A 7 38.43 18.21 16.94
N GLU A 8 39.30 17.20 16.94
CA GLU A 8 39.21 16.08 15.99
C GLU A 8 37.88 15.34 16.11
N LEU A 9 37.42 15.08 17.34
CA LEU A 9 36.14 14.42 17.55
C LEU A 9 34.96 15.28 17.06
N LEU A 10 35.00 16.60 17.28
CA LEU A 10 33.97 17.52 16.80
C LEU A 10 33.91 17.57 15.27
N VAL A 11 35.05 17.58 14.58
CA VAL A 11 35.11 17.55 13.11
C VAL A 11 34.54 16.24 12.57
N VAL A 12 34.87 15.11 13.18
CA VAL A 12 34.33 13.80 12.77
C VAL A 12 32.82 13.75 12.94
N LEU A 13 32.29 14.19 14.09
CA LEU A 13 30.85 14.24 14.35
C LEU A 13 30.14 15.18 13.37
N ALA A 14 30.74 16.32 13.03
CA ALA A 14 30.20 17.25 12.04
C ALA A 14 30.11 16.62 10.64
N ILE A 15 31.15 15.89 10.21
CA ILE A 15 31.14 15.17 8.93
C ILE A 15 30.06 14.07 8.94
N VAL A 16 29.97 13.27 10.00
CA VAL A 16 28.95 12.20 10.12
C VAL A 16 27.53 12.79 10.08
N ALA A 17 27.26 13.85 10.83
CA ALA A 17 25.96 14.53 10.82
C ALA A 17 25.60 15.09 9.44
N THR A 18 26.59 15.65 8.73
CA THR A 18 26.41 16.18 7.36
C THR A 18 26.13 15.06 6.35
N LEU A 19 26.79 13.90 6.47
CA LEU A 19 26.52 12.76 5.60
C LEU A 19 25.12 12.17 5.85
N LEU A 20 24.72 12.04 7.11
CA LEU A 20 23.40 11.51 7.48
C LEU A 20 22.26 12.40 6.96
N SER A 21 22.42 13.73 6.98
CA SER A 21 21.41 14.66 6.47
C SER A 21 21.15 14.51 4.95
N ILE A 22 22.16 14.05 4.20
CA ILE A 22 22.06 13.86 2.74
C ILE A 22 21.42 12.50 2.38
N VAL A 23 21.63 11.47 3.19
CA VAL A 23 21.20 10.09 2.89
C VAL A 23 19.76 9.81 3.34
N ALA A 24 19.37 10.28 4.53
CA ALA A 24 18.05 10.03 5.10
C ALA A 24 16.85 10.36 4.17
N PRO A 25 16.78 11.54 3.51
CA PRO A 25 15.62 11.87 2.68
C PRO A 25 15.48 10.99 1.44
N ARG A 26 16.59 10.47 0.88
CA ARG A 26 16.56 9.59 -0.30
C ARG A 26 15.96 8.23 0.01
N TYR A 27 16.22 7.69 1.20
CA TYR A 27 15.72 6.38 1.60
C TYR A 27 14.19 6.37 1.75
N VAL A 28 13.63 7.41 2.38
CA VAL A 28 12.18 7.55 2.58
C VAL A 28 11.43 7.56 1.24
N HIS A 29 11.88 8.35 0.27
CA HIS A 29 11.21 8.44 -1.04
C HIS A 29 11.19 7.12 -1.81
N GLN A 30 12.23 6.29 -1.68
CA GLN A 30 12.28 4.97 -2.34
C GLN A 30 11.32 3.98 -1.71
N VAL A 31 11.13 4.06 -0.38
CA VAL A 31 10.15 3.24 0.34
C VAL A 31 8.73 3.63 -0.06
N ASP A 32 8.43 4.93 -0.12
CA ASP A 32 7.12 5.44 -0.54
C ASP A 32 6.77 4.96 -1.96
N LYS A 33 7.72 5.09 -2.90
CA LYS A 33 7.53 4.60 -4.28
C LYS A 33 7.29 3.09 -4.35
N ALA A 34 7.94 2.31 -3.49
CA ALA A 34 7.72 0.86 -3.41
C ALA A 34 6.34 0.54 -2.83
N GLN A 35 5.87 1.31 -1.84
CA GLN A 35 4.51 1.17 -1.29
C GLN A 35 3.45 1.53 -2.34
N ASP A 36 3.65 2.61 -3.10
CA ASP A 36 2.76 3.02 -4.20
C ASP A 36 2.65 1.92 -5.28
N ALA A 37 3.78 1.36 -5.70
CA ALA A 37 3.79 0.29 -6.69
C ALA A 37 3.06 -0.97 -6.18
N ALA A 38 3.33 -1.36 -4.93
CA ALA A 38 2.66 -2.51 -4.30
C ALA A 38 1.16 -2.27 -4.12
N LEU A 39 0.74 -1.04 -3.81
CA LEU A 39 -0.68 -0.70 -3.66
C LEU A 39 -1.41 -0.87 -5.00
N ARG A 40 -0.85 -0.31 -6.09
CA ARG A 40 -1.41 -0.47 -7.44
C ARG A 40 -1.50 -1.93 -7.85
N GLU A 41 -0.45 -2.71 -7.59
CA GLU A 41 -0.45 -4.16 -7.88
C GLU A 41 -1.54 -4.90 -7.09
N ASN A 42 -1.67 -4.61 -5.79
CA ASN A 42 -2.69 -5.23 -4.95
C ASN A 42 -4.12 -4.89 -5.41
N LEU A 43 -4.38 -3.64 -5.80
CA LEU A 43 -5.68 -3.23 -6.35
C LEU A 43 -5.99 -3.99 -7.65
N VAL A 44 -5.01 -4.12 -8.55
CA VAL A 44 -5.16 -4.91 -9.78
C VAL A 44 -5.48 -6.38 -9.47
N ILE A 45 -4.77 -7.00 -8.53
CA ILE A 45 -5.00 -8.40 -8.13
C ILE A 45 -6.41 -8.58 -7.55
N LEU A 46 -6.86 -7.66 -6.69
CA LEU A 46 -8.19 -7.72 -6.11
C LEU A 46 -9.28 -7.58 -7.17
N ARG A 47 -9.17 -6.59 -8.08
CA ARG A 47 -10.14 -6.38 -9.16
C ARG A 47 -10.19 -7.56 -10.12
N GLN A 48 -9.04 -8.13 -10.49
CA GLN A 48 -9.01 -9.35 -11.29
C GLN A 48 -9.71 -10.52 -10.58
N ALA A 49 -9.57 -10.64 -9.26
CA ALA A 49 -10.30 -11.66 -8.51
C ALA A 49 -11.82 -11.41 -8.48
N LEU A 50 -12.26 -10.14 -8.41
CA LEU A 50 -13.67 -9.78 -8.56
C LEU A 50 -14.20 -10.12 -9.96
N ASP A 51 -13.44 -9.79 -11.01
CA ASP A 51 -13.81 -10.06 -12.39
C ASP A 51 -13.88 -11.57 -12.67
N HIS A 52 -12.93 -12.35 -12.15
CA HIS A 52 -12.97 -13.80 -12.24
C HIS A 52 -14.17 -14.39 -11.50
N TYR A 53 -14.48 -13.88 -10.30
CA TYR A 53 -15.67 -14.29 -9.55
C TYR A 53 -16.94 -14.04 -10.37
N TYR A 54 -17.06 -12.85 -10.95
CA TYR A 54 -18.19 -12.50 -11.81
C TYR A 54 -18.28 -13.43 -13.04
N ALA A 55 -17.16 -13.70 -13.71
CA ALA A 55 -17.13 -14.58 -14.88
C ALA A 55 -17.58 -16.02 -14.58
N ASP A 56 -17.33 -16.50 -13.36
CA ASP A 56 -17.69 -17.86 -12.95
C ASP A 56 -19.10 -17.97 -12.34
N LYS A 57 -19.65 -16.88 -11.79
CA LYS A 57 -20.89 -16.87 -11.00
C LYS A 57 -22.01 -16.00 -11.58
N ASP A 58 -21.72 -15.22 -12.61
CA ASP A 58 -22.61 -14.18 -13.19
C ASP A 58 -23.05 -13.08 -12.20
N HIS A 59 -22.36 -12.96 -11.06
CA HIS A 59 -22.58 -11.89 -10.09
C HIS A 59 -21.30 -11.61 -9.30
N TYR A 60 -21.18 -10.39 -8.78
CA TYR A 60 -20.09 -10.02 -7.87
C TYR A 60 -20.28 -10.61 -6.46
N PRO A 61 -19.21 -10.76 -5.65
CA PRO A 61 -19.32 -11.31 -4.31
C PRO A 61 -19.93 -10.31 -3.31
N ASP A 62 -20.56 -10.82 -2.25
CA ASP A 62 -21.15 -9.98 -1.19
C ASP A 62 -20.08 -9.31 -0.30
N SER A 63 -18.86 -9.84 -0.30
CA SER A 63 -17.71 -9.28 0.44
C SER A 63 -16.39 -9.73 -0.18
N LEU A 64 -15.30 -8.97 0.09
CA LEU A 64 -13.95 -9.38 -0.31
C LEU A 64 -13.51 -10.71 0.32
N GLN A 65 -14.06 -11.05 1.48
CA GLN A 65 -13.73 -12.29 2.19
C GLN A 65 -14.18 -13.53 1.39
N ALA A 66 -15.29 -13.43 0.65
CA ALA A 66 -15.78 -14.51 -0.22
C ALA A 66 -14.74 -14.94 -1.27
N LEU A 67 -13.91 -14.00 -1.75
CA LEU A 67 -12.83 -14.32 -2.69
C LEU A 67 -11.80 -15.30 -2.10
N VAL A 68 -11.58 -15.27 -0.79
CA VAL A 68 -10.64 -16.18 -0.10
C VAL A 68 -11.30 -17.53 0.19
N GLU A 69 -12.56 -17.50 0.61
CA GLU A 69 -13.35 -18.68 0.94
C GLU A 69 -13.59 -19.54 -0.31
N GLU A 70 -13.93 -18.91 -1.43
CA GLU A 70 -14.15 -19.55 -2.72
C GLU A 70 -12.86 -19.72 -3.55
N ARG A 71 -11.68 -19.45 -2.98
CA ARG A 71 -10.35 -19.75 -3.56
C ARG A 71 -9.95 -18.94 -4.80
N TYR A 72 -10.59 -17.81 -5.08
CA TYR A 72 -10.10 -16.81 -6.05
C TYR A 72 -8.83 -16.11 -5.55
N LEU A 73 -8.71 -15.97 -4.22
CA LEU A 73 -7.51 -15.47 -3.54
C LEU A 73 -7.03 -16.47 -2.50
N ARG A 74 -5.71 -16.58 -2.33
CA ARG A 74 -5.12 -17.36 -1.22
C ARG A 74 -5.29 -16.67 0.13
N LYS A 75 -5.25 -15.34 0.13
CA LYS A 75 -5.50 -14.45 1.27
C LYS A 75 -5.76 -13.04 0.74
N LEU A 76 -6.40 -12.20 1.53
CA LEU A 76 -6.49 -10.78 1.21
C LEU A 76 -5.10 -10.13 1.28
N PRO A 77 -4.70 -9.34 0.26
CA PRO A 77 -3.49 -8.55 0.31
C PRO A 77 -3.59 -7.47 1.39
N VAL A 78 -2.41 -7.06 1.88
CA VAL A 78 -2.28 -5.97 2.85
C VAL A 78 -2.10 -4.67 2.07
N ASP A 79 -2.88 -3.65 2.40
CA ASP A 79 -2.66 -2.28 1.92
C ASP A 79 -1.31 -1.77 2.47
N PRO A 80 -0.33 -1.44 1.61
CA PRO A 80 1.03 -1.08 2.05
C PRO A 80 1.10 0.18 2.92
N TRP A 81 0.14 1.09 2.76
CA TRP A 81 0.11 2.38 3.45
C TRP A 81 -0.57 2.27 4.82
N THR A 82 -1.69 1.55 4.90
CA THR A 82 -2.38 1.31 6.18
C THR A 82 -1.74 0.16 6.98
N ARG A 83 -0.97 -0.70 6.30
CA ARG A 83 -0.39 -1.97 6.80
C ARG A 83 -1.45 -2.95 7.31
N ARG A 84 -2.67 -2.87 6.78
CA ARG A 84 -3.82 -3.69 7.15
C ARG A 84 -4.43 -4.36 5.93
N ASN A 85 -5.05 -5.52 6.12
CA ASN A 85 -5.76 -6.25 5.06
C ASN A 85 -7.29 -6.04 5.10
N ASP A 86 -7.78 -5.31 6.09
CA ASP A 86 -9.20 -4.99 6.34
C ASP A 86 -9.48 -3.49 6.22
N SER A 87 -8.54 -2.72 5.63
CA SER A 87 -8.72 -1.30 5.35
C SER A 87 -9.25 -1.02 3.95
N TRP A 88 -9.48 -2.03 3.12
CA TRP A 88 -9.99 -1.85 1.78
C TRP A 88 -11.41 -1.28 1.80
N GLU A 89 -11.65 -0.24 1.02
CA GLU A 89 -12.99 0.34 0.89
C GLU A 89 -13.69 -0.29 -0.32
N THR A 90 -14.82 -0.93 -0.08
CA THR A 90 -15.58 -1.59 -1.13
C THR A 90 -16.58 -0.64 -1.76
N VAL A 91 -16.56 -0.54 -3.09
CA VAL A 91 -17.65 0.06 -3.84
C VAL A 91 -18.66 -1.05 -4.10
N THR A 92 -19.88 -0.85 -3.59
CA THR A 92 -20.93 -1.85 -3.74
C THR A 92 -22.07 -1.34 -4.61
N GLU A 93 -22.69 -2.26 -5.32
CA GLU A 93 -23.95 -2.04 -6.01
C GLU A 93 -25.02 -2.93 -5.38
N GLU A 94 -26.21 -2.37 -5.17
CA GLU A 94 -27.35 -3.13 -4.69
C GLU A 94 -28.07 -3.78 -5.87
N ASP A 95 -27.98 -5.10 -5.98
CA ASP A 95 -28.78 -5.88 -6.92
C ASP A 95 -29.78 -6.74 -6.14
N SER A 96 -31.06 -6.50 -6.39
CA SER A 96 -32.15 -7.32 -5.85
C SER A 96 -32.16 -7.41 -4.31
N GLY A 97 -31.72 -6.34 -3.63
CA GLY A 97 -31.63 -6.26 -2.16
C GLY A 97 -30.36 -6.86 -1.56
N ILE A 98 -29.40 -7.27 -2.39
CA ILE A 98 -28.09 -7.79 -1.98
C ILE A 98 -27.02 -6.80 -2.42
N SER A 99 -26.20 -6.35 -1.47
CA SER A 99 -25.05 -5.48 -1.74
C SER A 99 -23.88 -6.32 -2.24
N ARG A 100 -23.44 -6.10 -3.48
CA ARG A 100 -22.32 -6.82 -4.09
C ARG A 100 -21.14 -5.89 -4.35
N VAL A 101 -19.94 -6.39 -4.10
CA VAL A 101 -18.69 -5.63 -4.25
C VAL A 101 -18.25 -5.61 -5.71
N ILE A 102 -18.46 -4.48 -6.38
CA ILE A 102 -18.12 -4.30 -7.79
C ILE A 102 -16.69 -3.79 -7.99
N ASP A 103 -16.17 -3.05 -7.00
CA ASP A 103 -14.83 -2.48 -7.04
C ASP A 103 -14.27 -2.30 -5.63
N VAL A 104 -12.97 -2.07 -5.53
CA VAL A 104 -12.23 -1.86 -4.31
C VAL A 104 -11.28 -0.67 -4.44
N LEU A 105 -11.21 0.13 -3.39
CA LEU A 105 -10.34 1.29 -3.25
C LEU A 105 -9.42 1.11 -2.04
N SER A 106 -8.28 1.79 -2.05
CA SER A 106 -7.44 1.89 -0.85
C SER A 106 -8.16 2.67 0.24
N GLY A 107 -8.05 2.20 1.49
CA GLY A 107 -8.46 2.99 2.66
C GLY A 107 -7.34 3.86 3.21
N ALA A 108 -6.20 3.95 2.52
CA ALA A 108 -5.15 4.88 2.86
C ALA A 108 -5.59 6.31 2.55
N SER A 109 -5.44 7.21 3.51
CA SER A 109 -5.63 8.64 3.29
C SER A 109 -4.37 9.25 2.68
N GLY A 110 -4.53 10.09 1.66
CA GLY A 110 -3.46 10.92 1.12
C GLY A 110 -3.23 10.71 -0.37
N THR A 111 -2.08 11.19 -0.83
CA THR A 111 -1.69 11.17 -2.24
C THR A 111 -0.34 10.50 -2.40
N ALA A 112 -0.17 9.83 -3.52
CA ALA A 112 1.07 9.24 -3.95
C ALA A 112 2.14 10.26 -4.30
N ALA A 113 3.35 9.77 -4.57
CA ALA A 113 4.47 10.62 -4.97
C ALA A 113 4.22 11.43 -6.26
N ASP A 114 3.31 10.98 -7.13
CA ASP A 114 2.90 11.66 -8.36
C ASP A 114 1.73 12.65 -8.17
N GLY A 115 1.22 12.80 -6.94
CA GLY A 115 0.12 13.70 -6.57
C GLY A 115 -1.28 13.12 -6.79
N THR A 116 -1.40 11.88 -7.27
CA THR A 116 -2.70 11.21 -7.41
C THR A 116 -3.20 10.70 -6.06
N ASP A 117 -4.51 10.76 -5.83
CA ASP A 117 -5.14 10.25 -4.61
C ASP A 117 -5.17 8.72 -4.63
N TYR A 118 -4.86 8.06 -3.51
CA TYR A 118 -4.91 6.60 -3.42
C TYR A 118 -6.31 6.03 -3.71
N ARG A 119 -7.37 6.81 -3.45
CA ARG A 119 -8.76 6.44 -3.74
C ARG A 119 -9.11 6.55 -5.22
N SER A 120 -8.26 7.19 -6.03
CA SER A 120 -8.48 7.37 -7.47
C SER A 120 -7.85 6.27 -8.34
N TRP A 121 -7.09 5.37 -7.71
CA TRP A 121 -6.41 4.26 -8.38
C TRP A 121 -7.28 3.06 -8.56
#